data_AF-A0A8H4XQX8-F1
#
_entry.id   AF-A0A8H4XQX8-F1
#
_cell.length_a   1.000
_cell.length_b   1.000
_cell.length_c   1.000
_cell.angle_alpha   90.00
_cell.angle_beta   90.00
_cell.angle_gamma   90.00
#
_symmetry.space_group_name_H-M   'P 1'
#
loop_
_entity.id
_entity.type
_entity.pdbx_description
1 polymer ?
#
loop_
_entity_poly.entity_id
_entity_poly.type
_entity_poly.pdbx_seq_one_letter_code
_entity_poly.pdbx_strand_id
1 'polypeptide(L)'
;MYDKAWRIALSYRYTRGSLLVVDNIAMPENSSPWFWKRFFEATPWGKHHGGCTFVKDRMDEDLFSAIAEFHQHGRILDRPDLDVKDILKNGKMIIEKKALDKILRDHSRDLPTPPPKATYPEGMYFS
;
A
#
# COMPACT_ATOMS: atom_id res chain seq x y z
N MET A 1 -19.91 -3.22 11.28
CA MET A 1 -18.79 -3.24 12.25
C MET A 1 -17.44 -3.42 11.53
N TYR A 2 -17.32 -4.38 10.61
CA TYR A 2 -16.09 -4.64 9.85
C TYR A 2 -15.63 -3.45 8.98
N ASP A 3 -16.55 -2.79 8.26
CA ASP A 3 -16.26 -1.59 7.46
C ASP A 3 -15.70 -0.42 8.28
N LYS A 4 -16.18 -0.24 9.51
CA LYS A 4 -15.66 0.77 10.44
C LYS A 4 -14.20 0.48 10.82
N ALA A 5 -13.84 -0.80 11.00
CA ALA A 5 -12.47 -1.20 11.33
C ALA A 5 -11.50 -0.88 10.19
N TRP A 6 -11.89 -1.14 8.94
CA TRP A 6 -11.12 -0.74 7.75
C TRP A 6 -10.82 0.76 7.72
N ARG A 7 -11.84 1.60 7.90
CA ARG A 7 -11.68 3.06 7.92
C ARG A 7 -10.80 3.56 9.06
N ILE A 8 -10.97 3.01 10.26
CA ILE A 8 -10.16 3.38 11.42
C ILE A 8 -8.70 2.98 11.18
N ALA A 9 -8.44 1.78 10.66
CA ALA A 9 -7.08 1.31 10.39
C ALA A 9 -6.38 2.15 9.31
N LEU A 10 -7.09 2.48 8.22
CA LEU A 10 -6.55 3.35 7.16
C LEU A 10 -6.29 4.77 7.67
N SER A 11 -7.23 5.34 8.44
CA SER A 11 -7.07 6.66 9.05
C SER A 11 -5.89 6.70 10.03
N TYR A 12 -5.71 5.63 10.82
CA TYR A 12 -4.57 5.47 11.72
C TYR A 12 -3.24 5.49 10.96
N ARG A 13 -3.12 4.74 9.85
CA ARG A 13 -1.89 4.81 9.03
C ARG A 13 -1.68 6.18 8.40
N TYR A 14 -2.75 6.80 7.91
CA TYR A 14 -2.67 8.13 7.29
C TYR A 14 -2.16 9.18 8.29
N THR A 15 -2.76 9.25 9.48
CA THR A 15 -2.35 10.20 10.54
C THR A 15 -0.92 9.98 11.03
N ARG A 16 -0.39 8.76 10.93
CA ARG A 16 0.99 8.40 11.30
C ARG A 16 1.98 8.55 10.13
N GLY A 17 1.54 8.97 8.94
CA GLY A 17 2.38 9.05 7.75
C GLY A 17 2.95 7.68 7.32
N SER A 18 2.28 6.59 7.68
CA SER A 18 2.68 5.21 7.34
C SER A 18 1.89 4.61 6.18
N LEU A 19 1.00 5.39 5.56
CA LEU A 19 0.31 5.09 4.31
C LEU A 19 0.84 5.97 3.18
N LEU A 20 1.34 5.36 2.12
CA LEU A 20 1.74 6.00 0.87
C LEU A 20 0.82 5.53 -0.25
N VAL A 21 0.30 6.48 -1.03
CA VAL A 21 -0.59 6.20 -2.15
C VAL A 21 0.17 6.50 -3.44
N VAL A 22 0.19 5.55 -4.36
CA VAL A 22 0.89 5.67 -5.66
C VAL A 22 -0.06 5.30 -6.79
N ASP A 23 0.18 5.77 -8.00
CA ASP A 23 -0.70 5.45 -9.14
C ASP A 23 -0.55 3.99 -9.60
N ASN A 24 0.68 3.47 -9.59
CA ASN A 24 1.00 2.11 -10.03
C ASN A 24 2.23 1.59 -9.27
N ILE A 25 2.21 0.30 -8.93
CA ILE A 25 3.39 -0.41 -8.42
C ILE A 25 3.81 -1.39 -9.51
N ALA A 26 4.99 -1.16 -10.11
CA ALA A 26 5.51 -2.02 -11.15
C ALA A 26 7.04 -2.12 -11.03
N MET A 27 7.60 -3.18 -11.63
CA MET A 27 9.02 -3.19 -11.93
C MET A 27 9.33 -2.07 -12.93
N PRO A 28 10.36 -1.24 -12.70
CA PRO A 28 10.80 -0.28 -13.71
C PRO A 28 11.21 -0.99 -15.00
N GLU A 29 10.93 -0.38 -16.15
CA GLU A 29 11.39 -0.91 -17.43
C GLU A 29 12.92 -1.02 -17.45
N ASN A 30 13.43 -2.11 -18.04
CA ASN A 30 14.87 -2.43 -18.09
C ASN A 30 15.56 -2.52 -16.72
N SER A 31 14.79 -2.75 -15.64
CA SER A 31 15.37 -2.97 -14.32
C SER A 31 16.00 -4.36 -14.19
N SER A 32 17.12 -4.41 -13.48
CA SER A 32 17.74 -5.67 -13.08
C SER A 32 16.89 -6.36 -12.00
N PRO A 33 16.86 -7.70 -11.92
CA PRO A 33 16.22 -8.43 -10.81
C PRO A 33 16.68 -7.96 -9.41
N TRP A 34 17.89 -7.40 -9.31
CA TRP A 34 18.46 -6.86 -8.08
C TRP A 34 17.88 -5.50 -7.64
N PHE A 35 16.98 -4.90 -8.41
CA PHE A 35 16.38 -3.61 -8.11
C PHE A 35 15.77 -3.58 -6.70
N TRP A 36 14.94 -4.57 -6.35
CA TRP A 36 14.29 -4.63 -5.04
C TRP A 36 15.27 -4.77 -3.89
N LYS A 37 16.34 -5.55 -4.07
CA LYS A 37 17.41 -5.63 -3.07
C LYS A 37 18.02 -4.26 -2.79
N ARG A 38 18.46 -3.56 -3.84
CA ARG A 38 19.05 -2.23 -3.70
C ARG A 38 18.06 -1.21 -3.17
N PHE A 39 16.81 -1.30 -3.58
CA PHE A 39 15.73 -0.45 -3.06
C PHE A 39 15.60 -0.59 -1.54
N PHE A 40 15.55 -1.82 -1.00
CA PHE A 40 15.45 -2.04 0.45
C PHE A 40 16.72 -1.71 1.22
N GLU A 41 17.91 -1.82 0.59
CA GLU A 41 19.17 -1.39 1.19
C GLU A 41 19.30 0.14 1.24
N ALA A 42 18.76 0.84 0.23
CA ALA A 42 18.88 2.29 0.09
C ALA A 42 17.74 3.08 0.76
N THR A 43 16.63 2.42 1.13
CA THR A 43 15.45 3.09 1.70
C THR A 43 15.16 2.62 3.13
N PRO A 44 14.63 3.49 4.01
CA PRO A 44 14.25 3.11 5.37
C PRO A 44 12.93 2.32 5.42
N TRP A 45 12.70 1.41 4.46
CA TRP A 45 11.44 0.66 4.28
C TRP A 45 11.62 -0.85 4.52
N GLY A 46 12.86 -1.32 4.69
CA GLY A 46 13.16 -2.71 5.01
C GLY A 46 12.88 -3.11 6.46
N LYS A 47 13.20 -4.37 6.81
CA LYS A 47 12.93 -5.01 8.11
C LYS A 47 13.31 -4.17 9.33
N HIS A 48 14.47 -3.53 9.28
CA HIS A 48 15.02 -2.71 10.38
C HIS A 48 14.17 -1.47 10.69
N HIS A 49 13.21 -1.12 9.82
CA HIS A 49 12.27 -0.01 9.98
C HIS A 49 10.80 -0.47 10.11
N GLY A 50 10.58 -1.74 10.49
CA GLY A 50 9.25 -2.32 10.62
C GLY A 50 8.70 -2.95 9.34
N GLY A 51 9.50 -2.97 8.27
CA GLY A 51 9.15 -3.55 6.97
C GLY A 51 8.17 -2.72 6.15
N CYS A 52 7.79 -3.26 5.00
CA CYS A 52 6.80 -2.63 4.13
C CYS A 52 5.76 -3.63 3.57
N THR A 53 4.56 -3.13 3.31
CA THR A 53 3.49 -3.85 2.63
C THR A 53 3.12 -3.10 1.37
N PHE A 54 3.30 -3.73 0.22
CA PHE A 54 2.80 -3.26 -1.07
C PHE A 54 1.41 -3.84 -1.31
N VAL A 55 0.49 -3.02 -1.82
CA VAL A 55 -0.88 -3.44 -2.13
C VAL A 55 -1.23 -3.02 -3.56
N LYS A 56 -1.41 -4.01 -4.43
CA LYS A 56 -1.90 -3.81 -5.80
C LYS A 56 -3.40 -4.06 -5.92
N ASP A 57 -4.03 -3.45 -6.91
CA ASP A 57 -5.43 -3.75 -7.24
C ASP A 57 -5.61 -5.16 -7.80
N ARG A 58 -4.58 -5.68 -8.49
CA ARG A 58 -4.57 -6.98 -9.17
C ARG A 58 -3.22 -7.68 -8.99
N MET A 59 -3.28 -9.01 -8.98
CA MET A 59 -2.11 -9.88 -9.04
C MET A 59 -1.25 -9.58 -10.27
N ASP A 60 0.07 -9.58 -10.06
CA ASP A 60 1.11 -9.34 -11.05
C ASP A 60 2.22 -10.35 -10.77
N GLU A 61 2.20 -11.47 -11.48
CA GLU A 61 2.98 -12.67 -11.11
C GLU A 61 4.49 -12.40 -11.03
N ASP A 62 5.03 -11.64 -11.99
CA ASP A 62 6.46 -11.30 -12.05
C ASP A 62 6.86 -10.42 -10.86
N LEU A 63 6.08 -9.39 -10.59
CA LEU A 63 6.33 -8.49 -9.46
C LEU A 63 6.18 -9.21 -8.12
N PHE A 64 5.16 -10.06 -7.98
CA PHE A 64 4.92 -10.82 -6.76
C PHE A 64 6.05 -11.80 -6.49
N SER A 65 6.50 -12.52 -7.52
CA SER A 65 7.64 -13.43 -7.43
C SER A 65 8.91 -12.68 -7.03
N ALA A 66 9.19 -11.54 -7.69
CA ALA A 66 10.37 -10.74 -7.39
C ALA A 66 10.39 -10.21 -5.95
N ILE A 67 9.26 -9.76 -5.41
CA ILE A 67 9.18 -9.28 -4.02
C ILE A 67 9.19 -10.43 -3.01
N ALA A 68 8.59 -11.58 -3.33
CA ALA A 68 8.56 -12.76 -2.45
C ALA A 68 9.96 -13.28 -2.11
N GLU A 69 10.92 -13.18 -3.04
CA GLU A 69 12.34 -13.48 -2.78
C GLU A 69 12.93 -12.62 -1.64
N PHE A 70 12.38 -11.43 -1.41
CA PHE A 70 12.80 -10.47 -0.37
C PHE A 70 11.81 -10.37 0.80
N HIS A 71 11.06 -11.44 1.09
CA HIS A 71 10.06 -11.54 2.17
C HIS A 71 10.54 -11.06 3.56
N GLN A 72 11.85 -11.03 3.80
CA GLN A 72 12.42 -10.50 5.04
C GLN A 72 12.26 -8.98 5.18
N HIS A 73 12.22 -8.25 4.05
CA HIS A 73 12.14 -6.78 4.01
C HIS A 73 10.73 -6.26 3.79
N GLY A 74 9.93 -6.97 2.98
CA GLY A 74 8.59 -6.54 2.62
C GLY A 74 7.74 -7.66 2.07
N ARG A 75 6.47 -7.35 1.88
CA ARG A 75 5.48 -8.25 1.26
C ARG A 75 4.64 -7.50 0.27
N ILE A 76 4.09 -8.22 -0.70
CA ILE A 76 3.11 -7.70 -1.63
C ILE A 76 1.83 -8.51 -1.51
N LEU A 77 0.70 -7.81 -1.51
CA LEU A 77 -0.65 -8.35 -1.46
C LEU A 77 -1.43 -7.76 -2.62
N ASP A 78 -2.38 -8.52 -3.15
CA ASP A 78 -3.42 -7.93 -3.97
C ASP A 78 -4.57 -7.44 -3.06
N ARG A 79 -5.51 -6.71 -3.64
CA ARG A 79 -6.63 -6.12 -2.88
C ARG A 79 -7.51 -7.18 -2.19
N PRO A 80 -7.91 -8.29 -2.84
CA PRO A 80 -8.68 -9.36 -2.18
C PRO A 80 -8.00 -9.98 -0.96
N ASP A 81 -6.67 -10.11 -0.98
CA ASP A 81 -5.91 -10.74 0.11
C ASP A 81 -5.60 -9.79 1.28
N LEU A 82 -5.94 -8.51 1.16
CA LEU A 82 -5.70 -7.53 2.22
C LEU A 82 -6.77 -7.64 3.33
N ASP A 83 -6.34 -7.77 4.58
CA ASP A 83 -7.22 -7.71 5.76
C ASP A 83 -6.91 -6.49 6.67
N VAL A 84 -7.86 -6.13 7.55
CA VAL A 84 -7.66 -5.08 8.57
C VAL A 84 -6.38 -5.31 9.40
N LYS A 85 -6.08 -6.57 9.74
CA LYS A 85 -4.86 -6.91 10.50
C LYS A 85 -3.60 -6.52 9.75
N ASP A 86 -3.62 -6.59 8.41
CA ASP A 86 -2.50 -6.19 7.57
C ASP A 86 -2.30 -4.68 7.55
N ILE A 87 -3.39 -3.93 7.58
CA ILE A 87 -3.36 -2.48 7.74
C ILE A 87 -2.85 -2.09 9.13
N LEU A 88 -3.07 -2.89 10.17
CA LEU A 88 -2.59 -2.56 11.51
C LEU A 88 -1.15 -2.99 11.78
N LYS A 89 -0.49 -3.76 10.90
CA LYS A 89 0.93 -4.10 11.07
C LYS A 89 1.82 -2.86 11.04
N ASN A 90 2.97 -2.91 11.70
CA ASN A 90 3.95 -1.83 11.69
C ASN A 90 4.58 -1.64 10.29
N GLY A 91 5.39 -0.58 10.16
CA GLY A 91 6.10 -0.27 8.91
C GLY A 91 5.27 0.54 7.93
N LYS A 92 5.79 0.72 6.71
CA LYS A 92 5.13 1.49 5.65
C LYS A 92 4.15 0.61 4.86
N MET A 93 3.01 1.17 4.48
CA MET A 93 2.11 0.58 3.50
C MET A 93 2.10 1.44 2.26
N ILE A 94 2.38 0.83 1.12
CA ILE A 94 2.34 1.46 -0.19
C ILE A 94 1.18 0.83 -0.93
N ILE A 95 0.16 1.61 -1.27
CA ILE A 95 -1.05 1.12 -1.90
C ILE A 95 -1.30 1.85 -3.22
N GLU A 96 -1.70 1.11 -4.24
CA GLU A 96 -2.18 1.73 -5.48
C GLU A 96 -3.46 2.53 -5.21
N LYS A 97 -3.53 3.74 -5.76
CA LYS A 97 -4.70 4.61 -5.68
C LYS A 97 -5.97 3.87 -6.09
N LYS A 98 -5.90 3.08 -7.16
CA LYS A 98 -7.01 2.25 -7.65
C LYS A 98 -7.47 1.20 -6.62
N ALA A 99 -6.53 0.56 -5.92
CA ALA A 99 -6.84 -0.43 -4.89
C ALA A 99 -7.51 0.25 -3.69
N LEU A 100 -6.92 1.35 -3.21
CA LEU A 100 -7.46 2.15 -2.10
C LEU A 100 -8.87 2.65 -2.41
N ASP A 101 -9.08 3.21 -3.60
CA ASP A 101 -10.40 3.72 -4.03
C ASP A 101 -11.47 2.62 -4.01
N LYS A 102 -11.13 1.39 -4.40
CA LYS A 102 -12.07 0.25 -4.34
C LYS A 102 -12.33 -0.18 -2.91
N ILE A 103 -11.29 -0.30 -2.08
CA ILE A 103 -11.44 -0.64 -0.65
C ILE A 103 -12.35 0.37 0.04
N LEU A 104 -12.13 1.67 -0.20
CA LEU A 104 -12.98 2.72 0.38
C LEU A 104 -14.42 2.62 -0.12
N ARG A 105 -14.65 2.35 -1.41
CA ARG A 105 -16.01 2.12 -1.94
C ARG A 105 -16.69 0.90 -1.32
N ASP A 106 -15.98 -0.20 -1.16
CA ASP A 106 -16.51 -1.46 -0.63
C ASP A 106 -16.84 -1.35 0.87
N HIS A 107 -16.02 -0.60 1.63
CA HIS A 107 -16.13 -0.44 3.08
C HIS A 107 -16.67 0.92 3.56
N SER A 108 -17.37 1.66 2.68
CA SER A 108 -18.05 2.92 3.05
C SER A 108 -19.55 2.91 2.78
N ARG A 109 -20.14 1.72 2.57
CA ARG A 109 -21.58 1.56 2.27
C ARG A 109 -22.49 1.94 3.44
N ASP A 110 -21.96 1.95 4.65
CA ASP A 110 -22.63 2.39 5.88
C ASP A 110 -22.56 3.91 6.11
N LEU A 111 -21.92 4.68 5.22
CA LEU A 111 -21.98 6.14 5.30
C LEU A 111 -23.30 6.62 4.67
N PRO A 112 -24.18 7.31 5.43
CA PRO A 112 -25.41 7.90 4.88
C PRO A 112 -25.15 9.12 3.97
N THR A 113 -23.89 9.44 3.68
CA THR A 113 -23.47 10.63 2.91
C THR A 113 -22.20 10.27 2.15
N PRO A 114 -22.05 10.69 0.88
CA PRO A 114 -20.79 10.48 0.16
C PRO A 114 -19.63 11.07 0.96
N PRO A 115 -18.51 10.36 1.11
CA PRO A 115 -17.36 10.88 1.84
C PRO A 115 -16.91 12.19 1.18
N PRO A 116 -16.45 13.19 1.96
CA PRO A 116 -15.89 14.41 1.41
C PRO A 116 -14.83 14.07 0.37
N LYS A 117 -14.84 14.75 -0.78
CA LYS A 117 -13.80 14.58 -1.80
C LYS A 117 -12.44 14.76 -1.12
N ALA A 118 -11.55 13.78 -1.30
CA ALA A 118 -10.19 13.88 -0.81
C ALA A 118 -9.51 15.10 -1.48
N THR A 119 -9.31 16.17 -0.72
CA THR A 119 -8.42 17.26 -1.09
C THR A 119 -7.01 16.81 -0.82
N TYR A 120 -6.33 16.35 -1.87
CA TYR A 120 -4.88 16.23 -1.84
C TYR A 120 -4.31 17.65 -1.91
N PRO A 121 -3.34 18.03 -1.05
CA PRO A 121 -2.64 19.29 -1.21
C PRO A 121 -1.97 19.32 -2.59
N GLU A 122 -2.18 20.42 -3.33
CA GLU A 122 -1.50 20.64 -4.60
C GLU A 122 0.02 20.60 -4.38
N GLY A 123 0.74 19.81 -5.20
CA GLY A 123 2.21 19.76 -5.18
C GLY A 123 2.85 18.43 -4.79
N MET A 124 2.09 17.36 -4.58
CA MET A 124 2.65 16.02 -4.31
C MET A 124 2.76 15.13 -5.56
N TYR A 125 2.98 15.74 -6.72
CA TYR A 125 3.40 15.05 -7.94
C TYR A 125 4.91 15.27 -8.10
N PHE A 126 5.71 14.24 -7.84
CA PHE A 126 7.08 14.23 -8.34
C PHE A 126 7.00 13.88 -9.82
N SER A 127 7.33 14.85 -10.66
CA SER A 127 7.61 14.73 -12.09
C SER A 127 8.76 13.77 -12.37
#